data_AF-A0AAU5M1K3-F1
#
_entry.id   AF-A0AAU5M1K3-F1
#
_cell.length_a   1.000
_cell.length_b   1.000
_cell.length_c   1.000
_cell.angle_alpha   90.00
_cell.angle_beta   90.00
_cell.angle_gamma   90.00
#
_symmetry.space_group_name_H-M   'P 1'
#
loop_
_entity.id
_entity.type
_entity.pdbx_description
1 polymer ?
#
loop_
_entity_poly.entity_id
_entity_poly.type
_entity_poly.pdbx_seq_one_letter_code
_entity_poly.pdbx_strand_id
1 'polypeptide(L)'
;MTAAGQAATQATDSNTSTAADVVTAIGPTGMLLLLLMAAFALYVVSLSLHPNAKCGRCKGAGRHHGGIFSYAQRPCNSCKGRGIQPRLGRKLFFKQQ
;
A
#
# COMPACT_ATOMS: atom_id res chain seq x y z
N MET A 1 -47.76 -34.72 -20.68
CA MET A 1 -47.52 -33.26 -20.71
C MET A 1 -47.26 -32.89 -19.26
N THR A 2 -46.02 -32.68 -18.81
CA THR A 2 -45.35 -31.37 -18.79
C THR A 2 -43.84 -31.58 -18.59
N ALA A 3 -43.04 -31.44 -19.64
CA ALA A 3 -41.57 -31.55 -19.63
C ALA A 3 -40.91 -30.24 -20.09
N ALA A 4 -41.45 -29.09 -19.68
CA ALA A 4 -41.04 -27.78 -20.21
C ALA A 4 -40.94 -26.70 -19.13
N GLY A 5 -40.29 -27.00 -18.01
CA GLY A 5 -40.22 -26.06 -16.86
C GLY A 5 -38.87 -25.89 -16.19
N GLN A 6 -37.78 -26.49 -16.68
CA GLN A 6 -36.50 -26.52 -15.94
C GLN A 6 -35.30 -25.92 -16.68
N ALA A 7 -35.48 -25.39 -17.89
CA ALA A 7 -34.35 -24.93 -18.73
C ALA A 7 -34.12 -23.41 -18.77
N ALA A 8 -34.94 -22.59 -18.10
CA ALA A 8 -34.93 -21.12 -18.32
C ALA A 8 -34.38 -20.27 -17.16
N THR A 9 -33.87 -20.86 -16.08
CA THR A 9 -33.40 -20.10 -14.91
C THR A 9 -31.99 -20.51 -14.46
N GLN A 10 -31.04 -20.58 -15.40
CA GLN A 10 -29.60 -20.73 -15.08
C GLN A 10 -28.73 -19.58 -15.59
N ALA A 11 -29.28 -18.62 -16.32
CA ALA A 11 -28.48 -17.59 -17.00
C ALA A 11 -28.27 -16.28 -16.21
N THR A 12 -28.90 -16.12 -15.04
CA THR A 12 -28.84 -14.84 -14.28
C THR A 12 -28.03 -14.92 -12.99
N ASP A 13 -27.60 -16.11 -12.55
CA ASP A 13 -26.89 -16.29 -11.27
C ASP A 13 -25.38 -16.58 -11.40
N SER A 14 -24.80 -16.53 -12.60
CA SER A 14 -23.36 -16.75 -12.79
C SER A 14 -22.47 -15.67 -12.12
N ASN A 15 -23.04 -14.55 -11.68
CA ASN A 15 -22.31 -13.49 -10.96
C ASN A 15 -22.42 -13.57 -9.44
N THR A 16 -23.35 -14.35 -8.89
CA THR A 16 -23.64 -14.37 -7.44
C THR A 16 -23.28 -15.71 -6.79
N SER A 17 -23.18 -16.79 -7.56
CA SER A 17 -22.83 -18.12 -7.03
C SER A 17 -21.38 -18.27 -6.54
N THR A 18 -20.44 -17.45 -7.02
CA THR A 18 -19.01 -17.58 -6.72
C THR A 18 -18.52 -16.88 -5.45
N ALA A 19 -19.37 -16.67 -4.44
CA ALA A 19 -18.91 -16.22 -3.12
C ALA A 19 -18.96 -17.36 -2.10
N ALA A 20 -20.07 -18.10 -2.06
CA ALA A 20 -20.24 -19.25 -1.18
C ALA A 20 -19.30 -20.40 -1.56
N ASP A 21 -19.18 -20.71 -2.86
CA ASP A 21 -18.28 -21.75 -3.38
C ASP A 21 -16.81 -21.42 -3.13
N VAL A 22 -16.47 -20.13 -3.16
CA VAL A 22 -15.10 -19.64 -2.96
C VAL A 22 -14.74 -19.70 -1.47
N VAL A 23 -15.69 -19.42 -0.58
CA VAL A 23 -15.50 -19.58 0.87
C VAL A 23 -15.30 -21.06 1.26
N THR A 24 -16.07 -21.99 0.69
CA THR A 24 -15.93 -23.43 0.96
C THR A 24 -14.72 -24.06 0.26
N ALA A 25 -14.36 -23.63 -0.95
CA ALA A 25 -13.22 -24.17 -1.70
C ALA A 25 -11.86 -23.73 -1.13
N ILE A 26 -11.78 -22.50 -0.62
CA ILE A 26 -10.53 -21.92 -0.13
C ILE A 26 -10.22 -22.39 1.30
N GLY A 27 -11.26 -22.68 2.09
CA GLY A 27 -11.11 -23.06 3.50
C GLY A 27 -10.40 -21.99 4.35
N PRO A 28 -10.09 -22.29 5.62
CA PRO A 28 -9.48 -21.32 6.53
C PRO A 28 -8.07 -20.90 6.11
N THR A 29 -7.31 -21.81 5.49
CA THR A 29 -5.93 -21.56 5.06
C THR A 29 -5.84 -20.62 3.87
N GLY A 30 -6.68 -20.80 2.85
CA GLY A 30 -6.64 -19.90 1.70
C GLY A 30 -7.26 -18.53 2.00
N MET A 31 -8.21 -18.42 2.94
CA MET A 31 -8.68 -17.12 3.42
C MET A 31 -7.58 -16.35 4.12
N LEU A 32 -6.75 -17.04 4.91
CA LEU A 32 -5.57 -16.45 5.53
C LEU A 32 -4.56 -15.96 4.48
N LEU A 33 -4.31 -16.74 3.43
CA LEU A 33 -3.45 -16.33 2.32
C LEU A 33 -3.98 -15.11 1.57
N LEU A 34 -5.29 -15.06 1.27
CA LEU A 34 -5.90 -13.90 0.63
C LEU A 34 -5.79 -12.64 1.50
N LEU A 35 -6.02 -12.75 2.80
CA LEU A 35 -5.86 -11.63 3.73
C LEU A 35 -4.41 -11.15 3.80
N LEU A 36 -3.45 -12.06 3.83
CA LEU A 36 -2.02 -11.70 3.80
C LEU A 36 -1.64 -11.00 2.50
N MET A 37 -2.12 -11.49 1.35
CA MET A 37 -1.87 -10.85 0.06
C MET A 37 -2.52 -9.47 -0.04
N ALA A 38 -3.76 -9.33 0.44
CA ALA A 38 -4.44 -8.04 0.50
C ALA A 38 -3.71 -7.04 1.42
N ALA A 39 -3.29 -7.47 2.62
CA ALA A 39 -2.52 -6.65 3.54
C ALA A 39 -1.18 -6.23 2.94
N PHE A 40 -0.50 -7.14 2.24
CA PHE A 40 0.75 -6.85 1.55
C PHE A 40 0.56 -5.82 0.42
N ALA A 41 -0.48 -5.97 -0.40
CA ALA A 41 -0.80 -5.02 -1.46
C ALA A 41 -1.09 -3.62 -0.90
N LEU A 42 -1.92 -3.53 0.15
CA LEU A 42 -2.21 -2.27 0.85
C LEU A 42 -0.94 -1.64 1.43
N TYR A 43 -0.04 -2.46 1.99
CA TYR A 43 1.24 -1.99 2.50
C TYR A 43 2.11 -1.39 1.39
N VAL A 44 2.22 -2.05 0.24
CA VAL A 44 3.00 -1.56 -0.91
C VAL A 44 2.42 -0.26 -1.45
N VAL A 45 1.08 -0.16 -1.58
CA VAL A 45 0.40 1.07 -2.00
C VAL A 45 0.63 2.21 -1.00
N SER A 46 0.51 1.93 0.30
CA SER A 46 0.78 2.90 1.37
C SER A 46 2.23 3.40 1.33
N LEU A 47 3.19 2.50 1.09
CA LEU A 47 4.60 2.85 0.89
C LEU A 47 4.82 3.72 -0.35
N SER A 48 4.01 3.55 -1.40
CA SER A 48 4.08 4.35 -2.63
C SER A 48 3.48 5.75 -2.45
N LEU A 49 2.33 5.85 -1.76
CA LEU A 49 1.65 7.13 -1.46
C LEU A 49 2.42 7.98 -0.43
N HIS A 50 3.04 7.34 0.57
CA HIS A 50 3.84 8.01 1.60
C HIS A 50 5.31 7.57 1.57
N PRO A 51 6.01 7.88 0.49
CA PRO A 51 7.29 7.25 0.23
C PRO A 51 8.48 8.03 0.80
N ASN A 52 8.23 9.24 1.29
CA ASN A 52 9.19 10.16 1.84
C ASN A 52 9.05 10.19 3.37
N ALA A 53 10.13 9.91 4.10
CA ALA A 53 10.20 10.11 5.54
C ALA A 53 10.90 11.42 5.89
N LYS A 54 10.65 11.91 7.10
CA LYS A 54 11.40 13.02 7.67
C LYS A 54 12.89 12.66 7.72
N CYS A 55 13.73 13.59 7.29
CA CYS A 55 15.18 13.42 7.41
C CYS A 55 15.56 13.33 8.89
N GLY A 56 16.24 12.25 9.30
CA GLY A 56 16.63 12.05 10.70
C GLY A 56 17.59 13.11 11.25
N ARG A 57 18.34 13.79 10.38
CA ARG A 57 19.33 14.81 10.78
C ARG A 57 18.70 16.18 11.05
N CYS A 58 17.79 16.65 10.20
CA CYS A 58 17.07 17.93 10.41
C CYS A 58 15.64 17.76 10.94
N LYS A 59 15.23 16.53 11.24
CA LYS A 59 13.90 16.15 11.76
C LYS A 59 12.71 16.63 10.90
N GLY A 60 12.92 16.88 9.61
CA GLY A 60 11.87 17.40 8.71
C GLY A 60 11.99 18.88 8.39
N ALA A 61 12.82 19.65 9.10
CA ALA A 61 12.92 21.10 8.90
C ALA A 61 13.64 21.51 7.60
N GLY A 62 14.43 20.62 7.00
CA GLY A 62 15.25 20.89 5.81
C GLY A 62 16.47 21.78 6.08
N ARG A 63 16.54 22.43 7.23
CA ARG A 63 17.55 23.41 7.59
C ARG A 63 18.03 23.22 9.03
N HIS A 64 19.20 23.75 9.33
CA HIS A 64 19.74 23.82 10.69
C HIS A 64 19.94 25.28 11.08
N HIS A 65 19.51 25.63 12.29
CA HIS A 65 19.77 26.94 12.88
C HIS A 65 21.14 26.95 13.55
N GLY A 66 21.82 28.09 13.50
CA GLY A 66 23.01 28.34 14.32
C GLY A 66 22.63 28.52 15.79
N GLY A 67 23.48 28.06 16.71
CA GLY A 67 23.26 28.28 18.15
C GLY A 67 23.47 29.73 18.59
N ILE A 68 24.23 30.51 17.83
CA ILE A 68 24.61 31.90 18.16
C ILE A 68 23.78 32.91 17.35
N PHE A 69 23.56 32.63 16.06
CA PHE A 69 22.78 33.49 15.16
C PHE A 69 21.49 32.76 14.76
N SER A 70 20.39 33.09 15.42
CA SER A 70 19.07 32.47 15.18
C SER A 70 18.52 32.73 13.78
N TYR A 71 18.91 33.85 13.16
CA TYR A 71 18.55 34.22 11.79
C TYR A 71 19.34 33.43 10.73
N ALA A 72 20.53 32.92 11.07
CA ALA A 72 21.38 32.20 10.13
C ALA A 72 20.95 30.74 10.03
N GLN A 73 20.47 30.35 8.85
CA GLN A 73 20.06 28.98 8.55
C GLN A 73 20.96 28.39 7.49
N ARG A 74 21.46 27.17 7.72
CA ARG A 74 22.18 26.38 6.71
C ARG A 74 21.30 25.25 6.18
N PRO A 75 21.30 24.97 4.86
CA PRO A 75 20.59 23.81 4.33
C PRO A 75 21.16 22.54 4.95
N CYS A 76 20.30 21.57 5.25
CA CYS A 76 20.74 20.29 5.76
C CYS A 76 21.45 19.50 4.66
N ASN A 77 22.74 19.21 4.82
CA ASN A 77 23.54 18.47 3.84
C ASN A 77 23.00 17.06 3.56
N SER A 78 22.37 16.43 4.56
CA SER A 78 21.81 15.08 4.38
C SER A 78 20.62 15.08 3.43
N CYS A 79 19.65 15.99 3.58
CA CYS A 79 18.46 16.09 2.72
C CYS A 79 18.55 17.15 1.62
N LYS A 80 19.71 17.81 1.49
CA LYS A 80 19.95 18.91 0.55
C LYS A 80 18.85 19.98 0.62
N GLY A 81 18.42 20.35 1.82
CA GLY A 81 17.39 21.36 2.01
C GLY A 81 15.93 20.87 1.96
N ARG A 82 15.65 19.64 1.52
CA ARG A 82 14.28 19.15 1.28
C ARG A 82 13.48 18.80 2.54
N GLY A 83 14.13 18.57 3.67
CA GLY A 83 13.49 18.11 4.91
C GLY A 83 13.05 16.64 4.89
N ILE A 84 12.92 16.05 3.70
CA ILE A 84 12.47 14.68 3.49
C ILE A 84 13.52 13.83 2.75
N GLN A 85 13.47 12.52 3.00
CA GLN A 85 14.31 11.49 2.40
C GLN A 85 13.46 10.29 1.97
N PRO A 86 13.71 9.66 0.80
CA PRO A 86 12.99 8.45 0.41
C PRO A 86 13.22 7.33 1.43
N ARG A 87 12.15 6.68 1.87
CA ARG A 87 12.18 5.55 2.81
C ARG A 87 12.87 4.34 2.18
N LEU A 88 13.49 3.51 3.02
CA LEU A 88 14.14 2.27 2.58
C LEU A 88 13.16 1.34 1.85
N GLY A 89 11.91 1.23 2.32
CA GLY A 89 10.87 0.43 1.65
C GLY A 89 10.64 0.87 0.20
N ARG A 90 10.64 2.18 -0.09
CA ARG A 90 10.58 2.67 -1.47
C ARG A 90 11.83 2.29 -2.28
N LYS A 91 13.02 2.38 -1.67
CA LYS A 91 14.28 2.00 -2.34
C LYS A 91 14.37 0.50 -2.64
N LEU A 92 13.72 -0.34 -1.84
CA LEU A 92 13.71 -1.79 -2.01
C LEU A 92 12.67 -2.24 -3.04
N PHE A 93 11.45 -1.71 -2.97
CA PHE A 93 10.34 -2.14 -3.83
C PHE A 93 10.21 -1.34 -5.14
N PHE A 94 10.61 -0.07 -5.14
CA PHE A 94 10.45 0.85 -6.28
C PHE A 94 11.80 1.44 -6.70
N LYS A 95 12.85 0.60 -6.74
CA LYS A 95 14.17 0.96 -7.26
C LYS A 95 14.04 1.29 -8.76
N GLN A 96 13.58 2.49 -9.08
CA GLN A 96 13.66 3.07 -10.41
C GLN A 96 14.99 3.82 -10.49
N GLN A 97 15.69 3.53 -11.59
CA GLN A 97 17.09 3.85 -11.90
C GLN A 97 17.44 5.32 -11.71
#